data_AF-J9EQM5-F1
#
_entry.id   AF-J9EQM5-F1
#
_cell.length_a   1.000
_cell.length_b   1.000
_cell.length_c   1.000
_cell.angle_alpha   90.00
_cell.angle_beta   90.00
_cell.angle_gamma   90.00
#
_symmetry.space_group_name_H-M   'P 1'
#
loop_
_entity.id
_entity.type
_entity.pdbx_description
1 polymer ?
#
loop_
_entity_poly.entity_id
_entity_poly.type
_entity_poly.pdbx_seq_one_letter_code
_entity_poly.pdbx_strand_id
1 'polypeptide(L)'
;MLSSCGILDVINPGNDHTIQLYQQDDLNGLGRVLIALAMGSLHAVRRENISNSISIISQQCTTDLKNIITLLLQASTQRPHSINEVMPMIGARFYAQLETTQMKNDLLENELSKELENGRLFRLLCKLNTITERAEFQMDVSWSETGDRYLLKLFRDYLFHQITETGKPWIDMAHIVTSLNKLDAGVNEKIQLVSRDGENVLVVSYTDLRRCLENAFSELQNRPPSIPNTLLPVVGRL
;
A
#
# COMPACT_ATOMS: atom_id res chain seq x y z
N MET A 1 -13.08 -9.77 13.41
CA MET A 1 -13.93 -10.46 12.42
C MET A 1 -14.52 -11.69 13.08
N LEU A 2 -15.79 -12.01 12.83
CA LEU A 2 -16.39 -13.29 13.20
C LEU A 2 -16.14 -14.28 12.05
N SER A 3 -15.48 -15.40 12.32
CA SER A 3 -14.95 -16.30 11.27
C SER A 3 -15.93 -17.34 10.74
N SER A 4 -17.00 -17.63 11.49
CA SER A 4 -17.80 -18.85 11.29
C SER A 4 -19.31 -18.63 11.49
N CYS A 5 -19.80 -17.43 11.15
CA CYS A 5 -21.24 -17.16 11.14
C CYS A 5 -21.95 -18.03 10.09
N GLY A 6 -23.16 -18.52 10.39
CA GLY A 6 -23.98 -19.32 9.49
C GLY A 6 -23.77 -20.83 9.53
N ILE A 7 -22.65 -21.32 10.07
CA ILE A 7 -22.40 -22.78 10.16
C ILE A 7 -23.45 -23.46 11.07
N LEU A 8 -23.71 -22.88 12.24
CA LEU A 8 -24.70 -23.43 13.18
C LEU A 8 -26.13 -23.35 12.64
N ASP A 9 -26.44 -22.31 11.86
CA ASP A 9 -27.75 -22.15 11.23
C ASP A 9 -28.01 -23.23 10.17
N VAL A 10 -26.96 -23.61 9.43
CA VAL A 10 -27.03 -24.69 8.43
C VAL A 10 -27.07 -26.08 9.08
N ILE A 11 -26.32 -26.28 10.17
CA ILE A 11 -26.30 -27.57 10.89
C ILE A 11 -27.61 -27.80 11.65
N ASN A 12 -28.25 -26.74 12.15
CA ASN A 12 -29.47 -26.83 12.95
C ASN A 12 -30.63 -25.99 12.37
N PRO A 13 -31.14 -26.31 11.17
CA PRO A 13 -32.10 -25.47 10.44
C PRO A 13 -33.53 -25.49 11.04
N GLY A 14 -33.82 -26.41 11.96
CA GLY A 14 -35.17 -26.72 12.44
C GLY A 14 -35.42 -26.46 13.92
N ASN A 15 -34.60 -25.66 14.60
CA ASN A 15 -34.90 -25.30 15.98
C ASN A 15 -36.07 -24.27 15.98
N ASP A 16 -37.22 -24.64 16.54
CA ASP A 16 -38.41 -23.78 16.72
C ASP A 16 -38.19 -22.59 17.68
N HIS A 17 -36.95 -22.32 18.06
CA HIS A 17 -36.58 -21.20 18.90
C HIS A 17 -36.77 -19.90 18.12
N THR A 18 -37.45 -18.92 18.72
CA THR A 18 -37.61 -17.60 18.14
C THR A 18 -36.23 -16.96 17.93
N ILE A 19 -36.00 -16.30 16.79
CA ILE A 19 -34.75 -15.58 16.47
C ILE A 19 -34.29 -14.67 17.64
N GLN A 20 -35.26 -14.07 18.33
CA GLN A 20 -35.02 -13.23 19.50
C GLN A 20 -34.26 -13.97 20.62
N LEU A 21 -34.52 -15.27 20.84
CA LEU A 21 -33.83 -16.07 21.85
C LEU A 21 -32.35 -16.25 21.47
N TYR A 22 -32.05 -16.57 20.21
CA TYR A 22 -30.67 -16.64 19.73
C TYR A 22 -29.93 -15.30 19.85
N GLN A 23 -30.61 -14.18 19.56
CA GLN A 23 -30.03 -12.85 19.76
C GLN A 23 -29.71 -12.57 21.24
N GLN A 24 -30.55 -13.01 22.19
CA GLN A 24 -30.23 -12.88 23.62
C GLN A 24 -29.08 -13.78 24.05
N ASP A 25 -28.98 -14.99 23.48
CA ASP A 25 -27.85 -15.89 23.71
C ASP A 25 -26.54 -15.30 23.15
N ASP A 26 -26.58 -14.62 22.00
CA ASP A 26 -25.44 -13.89 21.43
C ASP A 26 -24.97 -12.76 22.35
N LEU A 27 -25.90 -11.97 22.91
CA LEU A 27 -25.57 -10.92 23.87
C LEU A 27 -24.96 -11.50 25.15
N ASN A 28 -25.51 -12.60 25.67
CA ASN A 28 -24.93 -13.31 26.81
C ASN A 28 -23.51 -13.83 26.48
N GLY A 29 -23.35 -14.41 25.29
CA GLY A 29 -22.08 -14.88 24.75
C GLY A 29 -21.04 -13.76 24.65
N LEU A 30 -21.43 -12.58 24.16
CA LEU A 30 -20.58 -11.40 24.11
C LEU A 30 -20.11 -10.98 25.52
N GLY A 31 -21.02 -10.93 26.50
CA GLY A 31 -20.67 -10.64 27.90
C GLY A 31 -19.66 -11.62 28.48
N ARG A 32 -19.81 -12.92 28.17
CA ARG A 32 -18.86 -13.97 28.56
C ARG A 32 -17.48 -13.79 27.92
N VAL A 33 -17.43 -13.43 26.64
CA VAL A 33 -16.17 -13.14 25.93
C VAL A 33 -15.46 -11.94 26.57
N LEU A 34 -16.19 -10.87 26.92
CA LEU A 34 -15.62 -9.71 27.59
C LEU A 34 -15.00 -10.07 28.95
N ILE A 35 -15.64 -10.94 29.74
CA ILE A 35 -15.07 -11.46 30.99
C ILE A 35 -13.78 -12.24 30.73
N ALA A 36 -13.80 -13.15 29.75
CA ALA A 36 -12.62 -13.95 29.41
C ALA A 36 -11.43 -13.08 29.02
N LEU A 37 -11.67 -12.02 28.22
CA LEU A 37 -10.66 -11.07 27.78
C LEU A 37 -10.15 -10.20 28.94
N ALA A 38 -11.03 -9.66 29.77
CA ALA A 38 -10.65 -8.82 30.91
C ALA A 38 -9.84 -9.59 31.97
N MET A 39 -10.18 -10.87 32.19
CA MET A 39 -9.49 -11.73 33.17
C MET A 39 -8.32 -12.53 32.57
N GLY A 40 -8.16 -12.53 31.24
CA GLY A 40 -7.16 -13.35 30.55
C GLY A 40 -7.34 -14.87 30.75
N SER A 41 -8.54 -15.34 31.09
CA SER A 41 -8.80 -16.75 31.43
C SER A 41 -10.21 -17.21 31.10
N LEU A 42 -10.32 -18.38 30.47
CA LEU A 42 -11.61 -19.01 30.17
C LEU A 42 -12.32 -19.55 31.43
N HIS A 43 -11.59 -19.82 32.51
CA HIS A 43 -12.17 -20.31 33.76
C HIS A 43 -13.02 -19.24 34.48
N ALA A 44 -12.74 -17.96 34.20
CA ALA A 44 -13.49 -16.82 34.73
C ALA A 44 -14.96 -16.77 34.26
N VAL A 45 -15.27 -17.46 33.16
CA VAL A 45 -16.59 -17.48 32.50
C VAL A 45 -17.52 -18.56 33.07
N ARG A 46 -17.00 -19.50 33.88
CA ARG A 46 -17.82 -20.55 34.50
C ARG A 46 -18.85 -19.93 35.44
N ARG A 47 -20.07 -20.48 35.47
CA ARG A 47 -21.21 -19.94 36.26
C ARG A 47 -20.86 -19.64 37.72
N GLU A 48 -20.08 -20.52 38.34
CA GLU A 48 -19.60 -20.38 39.73
C GLU A 48 -18.66 -19.17 39.96
N ASN A 49 -17.89 -18.79 38.93
CA ASN A 49 -16.87 -17.76 39.02
C ASN A 49 -17.33 -16.40 38.51
N ILE A 50 -18.41 -16.31 37.72
CA ILE A 50 -18.86 -15.06 37.08
C ILE A 50 -18.98 -13.91 38.09
N SER A 51 -19.60 -14.14 39.25
CA SER A 51 -19.79 -13.10 40.27
C SER A 51 -18.46 -12.57 40.81
N ASN A 52 -17.49 -13.46 41.05
CA ASN A 52 -16.14 -13.10 41.48
C ASN A 52 -15.35 -12.41 40.36
N SER A 53 -15.49 -12.86 39.12
CA SER A 53 -14.87 -12.22 37.97
C SER A 53 -15.36 -10.78 37.80
N ILE A 54 -16.67 -10.53 37.94
CA ILE A 54 -17.24 -9.18 37.85
C ILE A 54 -16.73 -8.28 38.97
N SER A 55 -16.55 -8.80 40.20
CA SER A 55 -16.01 -8.00 41.30
C SER A 55 -14.55 -7.59 41.06
N ILE A 56 -13.74 -8.48 40.51
CA ILE A 56 -12.34 -8.18 40.12
C ILE A 56 -12.30 -7.16 38.97
N ILE A 57 -13.12 -7.34 37.93
CA ILE A 57 -13.22 -6.39 36.80
C ILE A 57 -13.64 -5.00 37.30
N SER A 58 -14.55 -4.93 38.28
CA SER A 58 -14.97 -3.66 38.89
C SER A 58 -13.84 -2.92 39.61
N GLN A 59 -12.76 -3.60 39.99
CA GLN A 59 -11.60 -3.00 40.65
C GLN A 59 -10.50 -2.62 39.65
N GLN A 60 -10.36 -3.38 38.56
CA GLN A 60 -9.23 -3.26 37.63
C GLN A 60 -9.58 -2.51 36.34
N CYS A 61 -10.87 -2.37 36.01
CA CYS A 61 -11.34 -1.77 34.77
C CYS A 61 -12.30 -0.62 35.03
N THR A 62 -12.66 0.10 33.96
CA THR A 62 -13.63 1.20 34.03
C THR A 62 -15.03 0.72 34.39
N THR A 63 -15.77 1.53 35.15
CA THR A 63 -17.15 1.24 35.56
C THR A 63 -18.08 0.97 34.37
N ASP A 64 -17.87 1.65 33.24
CA ASP A 64 -18.61 1.40 32.00
C ASP A 64 -18.45 -0.05 31.52
N LEU A 65 -17.24 -0.61 31.58
CA LEU A 65 -16.99 -2.00 31.15
C LEU A 65 -17.78 -2.99 32.02
N LYS A 66 -17.79 -2.77 33.35
CA LYS A 66 -18.60 -3.56 34.28
C LYS A 66 -20.10 -3.45 33.95
N ASN A 67 -20.58 -2.24 33.69
CA ASN A 67 -21.99 -1.99 33.39
C ASN A 67 -22.40 -2.66 32.06
N ILE A 68 -21.55 -2.60 31.04
CA ILE A 68 -21.74 -3.31 29.77
C ILE A 68 -21.81 -4.82 30.00
N ILE A 69 -20.85 -5.41 30.73
CA ILE A 69 -20.84 -6.85 31.02
C ILE A 69 -22.11 -7.27 31.78
N THR A 70 -22.52 -6.48 32.77
CA THR A 70 -23.70 -6.77 33.58
C THR A 70 -24.98 -6.73 32.73
N LEU A 71 -25.12 -5.72 31.86
CA LEU A 71 -26.23 -5.59 30.92
C LEU A 71 -26.31 -6.79 29.97
N LEU A 72 -25.18 -7.18 29.37
CA LEU A 72 -25.09 -8.29 28.42
C LEU A 72 -25.42 -9.65 29.05
N LEU A 73 -25.06 -9.87 30.32
CA LEU A 73 -25.38 -11.11 31.02
C LEU A 73 -26.85 -11.19 31.45
N GLN A 74 -27.53 -10.06 31.64
CA GLN A 74 -28.95 -9.99 32.02
C GLN A 74 -29.91 -10.26 30.85
N ALA A 75 -29.41 -10.22 29.60
CA ALA A 75 -30.09 -10.50 28.33
C ALA A 75 -31.06 -11.71 28.35
N SER A 76 -30.70 -12.78 29.05
CA SER A 76 -31.47 -14.03 29.07
C SER A 76 -32.43 -14.18 30.25
N THR A 77 -32.50 -13.21 31.17
CA THR A 77 -33.14 -13.42 32.50
C THR A 77 -34.30 -12.49 32.85
N GLN A 78 -34.32 -11.24 32.37
CA GLN A 78 -35.29 -10.25 32.84
C GLN A 78 -36.10 -9.58 31.73
N ARG A 79 -35.44 -9.12 30.67
CA ARG A 79 -36.09 -8.53 29.49
C ARG A 79 -35.24 -8.77 28.25
N PRO A 80 -35.81 -8.82 27.05
CA PRO A 80 -35.01 -8.81 25.84
C PRO A 80 -34.27 -7.48 25.72
N HIS A 81 -32.95 -7.54 25.62
CA HIS A 81 -32.09 -6.38 25.43
C HIS A 81 -31.70 -6.23 23.95
N SER A 82 -31.42 -5.00 23.54
CA SER A 82 -30.83 -4.68 22.23
C SER A 82 -29.37 -4.29 22.39
N ILE A 83 -28.53 -4.62 21.41
CA ILE A 83 -27.13 -4.19 21.35
C ILE A 83 -26.98 -2.67 21.42
N ASN A 84 -27.99 -1.92 20.96
CA ASN A 84 -27.99 -0.46 20.98
C ASN A 84 -27.98 0.12 22.41
N GLU A 85 -28.42 -0.64 23.41
CA GLU A 85 -28.37 -0.21 24.82
C GLU A 85 -26.94 -0.09 25.35
N VAL A 86 -25.96 -0.70 24.67
CA VAL A 86 -24.53 -0.61 25.00
C VAL A 86 -23.93 0.71 24.51
N MET A 87 -24.51 1.34 23.48
CA MET A 87 -23.95 2.52 22.81
C MET A 87 -23.63 3.69 23.75
N PRO A 88 -24.49 4.08 24.72
CA PRO A 88 -24.18 5.18 25.63
C PRO A 88 -22.91 4.97 26.47
N MET A 89 -22.62 3.72 26.84
CA MET A 89 -21.43 3.35 27.63
C MET A 89 -20.16 3.28 26.77
N ILE A 90 -20.30 3.11 25.46
CA ILE A 90 -19.20 3.14 24.49
C ILE A 90 -18.98 4.54 23.90
N GLY A 91 -20.00 5.41 23.90
CA GLY A 91 -20.14 6.59 23.05
C GLY A 91 -18.86 7.40 22.81
N ALA A 92 -18.19 7.87 23.86
CA ALA A 92 -16.94 8.65 23.71
C ALA A 92 -15.79 7.84 23.09
N ARG A 93 -15.70 6.55 23.38
CA ARG A 93 -14.66 5.64 22.86
C ARG A 93 -14.86 5.31 21.38
N PHE A 94 -16.09 5.45 20.88
CA PHE A 94 -16.39 5.31 19.46
C PHE A 94 -15.58 6.31 18.63
N TYR A 95 -15.47 7.56 19.09
CA TYR A 95 -14.68 8.59 18.41
C TYR A 95 -13.19 8.26 18.40
N ALA A 96 -12.63 7.77 19.52
CA ALA A 96 -11.23 7.35 19.56
C ALA A 96 -10.93 6.18 18.60
N GLN A 97 -11.85 5.22 18.49
CA GLN A 97 -11.72 4.10 17.55
C GLN A 97 -11.87 4.57 16.08
N LEU A 98 -12.79 5.50 15.82
CA LEU A 98 -12.97 6.11 14.51
C LEU A 98 -11.72 6.87 14.08
N GLU A 99 -11.17 7.70 14.95
CA GLU A 99 -9.92 8.46 14.72
C GLU A 99 -8.76 7.50 14.44
N THR A 100 -8.57 6.46 15.26
CA THR A 100 -7.52 5.45 15.04
C THR A 100 -7.67 4.75 13.69
N THR A 101 -8.91 4.48 13.27
CA THR A 101 -9.19 3.86 11.97
C THR A 101 -8.89 4.83 10.82
N GLN A 102 -9.23 6.11 10.96
CA GLN A 102 -8.92 7.15 9.98
C GLN A 102 -7.40 7.36 9.85
N MET A 103 -6.67 7.50 10.95
CA MET A 103 -5.21 7.61 10.93
C MET A 103 -4.53 6.41 10.26
N LYS A 104 -5.07 5.20 10.47
CA LYS A 104 -4.58 4.01 9.78
C LYS A 104 -4.85 4.07 8.28
N ASN A 105 -6.01 4.57 7.86
CA ASN A 105 -6.32 4.73 6.45
C ASN A 105 -5.39 5.75 5.81
N ASP A 106 -5.17 6.91 6.43
CA ASP A 106 -4.25 7.95 5.93
C ASP A 106 -2.83 7.39 5.75
N LEU A 107 -2.36 6.57 6.69
CA LEU A 107 -1.08 5.87 6.58
C LEU A 107 -1.05 4.93 5.38
N LEU A 108 -2.08 4.09 5.21
CA LEU A 108 -2.17 3.14 4.10
C LEU A 108 -2.26 3.87 2.74
N GLU A 109 -3.01 4.96 2.67
CA GLU A 109 -3.10 5.79 1.46
C GLU A 109 -1.75 6.42 1.10
N ASN A 110 -1.00 6.90 2.10
CA ASN A 110 0.34 7.45 1.89
C ASN A 110 1.32 6.39 1.37
N GLU A 111 1.33 5.18 1.94
CA GLU A 111 2.18 4.09 1.45
C GLU A 111 1.75 3.61 0.06
N LEU A 112 0.45 3.52 -0.20
CA LEU A 112 -0.06 3.19 -1.52
C LEU A 112 0.35 4.24 -2.57
N SER A 113 0.31 5.53 -2.22
CA SER A 113 0.73 6.61 -3.11
C SER A 113 2.20 6.46 -3.52
N LYS A 114 3.08 6.14 -2.56
CA LYS A 114 4.51 5.88 -2.84
C LYS A 114 4.70 4.66 -3.74
N GLU A 115 3.97 3.58 -3.51
CA GLU A 115 4.09 2.37 -4.33
C GLU A 115 3.58 2.57 -5.76
N LEU A 116 2.51 3.36 -5.95
CA LEU A 116 2.05 3.75 -7.27
C LEU A 116 3.10 4.57 -8.03
N GLU A 117 3.76 5.50 -7.33
CA GLU A 117 4.88 6.29 -7.86
C GLU A 117 6.06 5.39 -8.24
N ASN A 118 6.49 4.50 -7.34
CA ASN A 118 7.53 3.50 -7.60
C ASN A 118 7.23 2.68 -8.86
N GLY A 119 5.98 2.24 -9.04
CA GLY A 119 5.55 1.54 -10.24
C GLY A 119 5.68 2.37 -11.53
N ARG A 120 5.41 3.68 -11.47
CA ARG A 120 5.59 4.62 -12.60
C ARG A 120 7.07 4.81 -12.92
N LEU A 121 7.88 5.09 -11.90
CA LEU A 121 9.32 5.28 -12.05
C LEU A 121 10.01 4.02 -12.59
N PHE A 122 9.63 2.84 -12.10
CA PHE A 122 10.13 1.57 -12.61
C PHE A 122 9.86 1.40 -14.10
N ARG A 123 8.65 1.68 -14.58
CA ARG A 123 8.32 1.61 -16.01
C ARG A 123 9.15 2.60 -16.84
N LEU A 124 9.40 3.81 -16.34
CA LEU A 124 10.26 4.79 -17.01
C LEU A 124 11.71 4.31 -17.09
N LEU A 125 12.25 3.75 -16.01
CA LEU A 125 13.57 3.14 -16.00
C LEU A 125 13.66 1.99 -17.02
N CYS A 126 12.65 1.13 -17.10
CA CYS A 126 12.60 0.08 -18.11
C CYS A 126 12.62 0.66 -19.53
N LYS A 127 11.80 1.69 -19.83
CA LYS A 127 11.82 2.37 -21.14
C LYS A 127 13.21 2.94 -21.44
N LEU A 128 13.80 3.68 -20.51
CA LEU A 128 15.11 4.29 -20.67
C LEU A 128 16.18 3.24 -20.96
N ASN A 129 16.26 2.19 -20.15
CA ASN A 129 17.23 1.10 -20.34
C ASN A 129 16.99 0.28 -21.61
N THR A 130 15.73 0.19 -22.09
CA THR A 130 15.41 -0.49 -23.36
C THR A 130 15.90 0.31 -24.57
N ILE A 131 15.92 1.64 -24.46
CA ILE A 131 16.37 2.56 -25.52
C ILE A 131 17.89 2.71 -25.51
N THR A 132 18.48 2.93 -24.34
CA THR A 132 19.92 3.20 -24.20
C THR A 132 20.75 1.93 -24.39
N GLU A 133 21.96 2.07 -24.96
CA GLU A 133 23.00 1.03 -24.99
C GLU A 133 22.62 -0.29 -25.71
N ARG A 134 21.76 -0.23 -26.75
CA ARG A 134 21.50 -1.40 -27.61
C ARG A 134 22.73 -1.77 -28.46
N ALA A 135 23.27 -2.97 -28.26
CA ALA A 135 24.46 -3.50 -28.95
C ALA A 135 24.37 -3.47 -30.48
N GLU A 136 23.15 -3.65 -31.03
CA GLU A 136 22.86 -3.51 -32.48
C GLU A 136 23.28 -2.17 -33.08
N PHE A 137 23.43 -1.13 -32.25
CA PHE A 137 23.63 0.24 -32.68
C PHE A 137 24.87 0.90 -32.06
N GLN A 138 25.71 0.16 -31.34
CA GLN A 138 26.95 0.69 -30.76
C GLN A 138 27.94 1.21 -31.82
N MET A 139 27.87 0.69 -33.05
CA MET A 139 28.70 1.13 -34.19
C MET A 139 27.91 1.97 -35.21
N ASP A 140 26.61 2.18 -34.99
CA ASP A 140 25.79 3.05 -35.81
C ASP A 140 25.77 4.45 -35.19
N VAL A 141 26.66 5.30 -35.68
CA VAL A 141 26.79 6.71 -35.27
C VAL A 141 25.47 7.46 -35.46
N SER A 142 24.63 7.06 -36.43
CA SER A 142 23.33 7.70 -36.65
C SER A 142 22.33 7.39 -35.53
N TRP A 143 22.39 6.21 -34.93
CA TRP A 143 21.45 5.80 -33.87
C TRP A 143 21.90 6.23 -32.47
N SER A 144 23.20 6.22 -32.21
CA SER A 144 23.76 6.44 -30.85
C SER A 144 24.13 7.90 -30.55
N GLU A 145 24.43 8.71 -31.56
CA GLU A 145 25.01 10.05 -31.40
C GLU A 145 24.17 11.17 -32.07
N THR A 146 22.91 10.90 -32.47
CA THR A 146 22.02 11.96 -33.03
C THR A 146 20.61 12.00 -32.42
N GLY A 147 20.08 13.22 -32.27
CA GLY A 147 18.68 13.52 -31.94
C GLY A 147 18.22 13.10 -30.53
N ASP A 148 16.98 12.63 -30.43
CA ASP A 148 16.27 12.28 -29.19
C ASP A 148 17.04 11.26 -28.33
N ARG A 149 17.73 10.29 -28.95
CA ARG A 149 18.46 9.21 -28.25
C ARG A 149 19.71 9.71 -27.53
N TYR A 150 20.41 10.67 -28.14
CA TYR A 150 21.58 11.30 -27.53
C TYR A 150 21.19 12.07 -26.25
N LEU A 151 20.08 12.82 -26.30
CA LEU A 151 19.54 13.50 -25.11
C LEU A 151 19.21 12.51 -23.99
N LEU A 152 18.62 11.36 -24.32
CA LEU A 152 18.29 10.32 -23.33
C LEU A 152 19.54 9.65 -22.73
N LYS A 153 20.61 9.49 -23.51
CA LYS A 153 21.92 8.98 -23.04
C LYS A 153 22.55 9.95 -22.05
N LEU A 154 22.58 11.24 -22.37
CA LEU A 154 23.07 12.26 -21.44
C LEU A 154 22.18 12.39 -20.20
N PHE A 155 20.86 12.26 -20.35
CA PHE A 155 19.95 12.24 -19.20
C PHE A 155 20.20 11.04 -18.28
N ARG A 156 20.50 9.87 -18.84
CA ARG A 156 20.92 8.70 -18.05
C ARG A 156 22.21 9.00 -17.27
N ASP A 157 23.20 9.64 -17.88
CA ASP A 157 24.43 10.04 -17.20
C ASP A 157 24.15 11.08 -16.10
N TYR A 158 23.26 12.05 -16.35
CA TYR A 158 22.79 13.04 -15.37
C TYR A 158 22.11 12.41 -14.14
N LEU A 159 21.45 11.26 -14.31
CA LEU A 159 20.81 10.53 -13.21
C LEU A 159 21.79 9.67 -12.42
N PHE A 160 22.63 8.89 -13.11
CA PHE A 160 23.34 7.76 -12.48
C PHE A 160 24.86 7.90 -12.43
N HIS A 161 25.44 8.88 -13.13
CA HIS A 161 26.89 9.05 -13.24
C HIS A 161 27.36 10.40 -12.66
N GLN A 162 26.69 10.86 -11.60
CA GLN A 162 27.11 12.06 -10.88
C GLN A 162 28.43 11.81 -10.14
N ILE A 163 29.27 12.84 -10.07
CA ILE A 163 30.53 12.83 -9.31
C ILE A 163 30.60 14.06 -8.40
N THR A 164 31.29 13.91 -7.27
CA THR A 164 31.64 15.01 -6.38
C THR A 164 32.82 15.82 -6.94
N GLU A 165 33.09 16.97 -6.34
CA GLU A 165 34.28 17.81 -6.66
C GLU A 165 35.61 17.03 -6.55
N THR A 166 35.65 15.97 -5.74
CA THR A 166 36.82 15.10 -5.58
C THR A 166 36.91 13.97 -6.60
N GLY A 167 35.97 13.91 -7.56
CA GLY A 167 35.87 12.87 -8.58
C GLY A 167 35.25 11.55 -8.11
N LYS A 168 34.81 11.47 -6.85
CA LYS A 168 34.13 10.27 -6.33
C LYS A 168 32.69 10.18 -6.85
N PRO A 169 32.17 8.98 -7.21
CA PRO A 169 30.76 8.80 -7.56
C PRO A 169 29.83 9.32 -6.46
N TRP A 170 28.81 10.07 -6.86
CA TRP A 170 27.76 10.59 -6.00
C TRP A 170 26.45 9.86 -6.30
N ILE A 171 25.94 9.11 -5.32
CA ILE A 171 24.71 8.33 -5.47
C ILE A 171 23.64 8.98 -4.62
N ASP A 172 22.72 9.70 -5.26
CA ASP A 172 21.62 10.40 -4.61
C ASP A 172 20.27 9.89 -5.11
N MET A 173 19.61 9.11 -4.24
CA MET A 173 18.29 8.56 -4.54
C MET A 173 17.20 9.63 -4.62
N ALA A 174 17.31 10.72 -3.85
CA ALA A 174 16.33 11.81 -3.89
C ALA A 174 16.42 12.55 -5.23
N HIS A 175 17.64 12.77 -5.74
CA HIS A 175 17.87 13.33 -7.08
C HIS A 175 17.25 12.45 -8.17
N ILE A 176 17.51 11.14 -8.13
CA ILE A 176 17.00 10.19 -9.13
C ILE A 176 15.47 10.18 -9.12
N VAL A 177 14.85 9.99 -7.96
CA VAL A 177 13.38 9.95 -7.81
C VAL A 177 12.76 11.27 -8.27
N THR A 178 13.27 12.40 -7.79
CA THR A 178 12.75 13.72 -8.15
C THR A 178 12.86 13.99 -9.65
N SER A 179 14.00 13.65 -10.25
CA SER A 179 14.23 13.85 -11.68
C SER A 179 13.35 12.96 -12.55
N LEU A 180 13.14 11.70 -12.16
CA LEU A 180 12.24 10.82 -12.89
C LEU A 180 10.77 11.21 -12.73
N ASN A 181 10.36 11.70 -11.56
CA ASN A 181 9.02 12.28 -11.38
C ASN A 181 8.80 13.51 -12.25
N LYS A 182 9.79 14.40 -12.34
CA LYS A 182 9.75 15.56 -13.24
C LYS A 182 9.66 15.14 -14.70
N LEU A 183 10.39 14.10 -15.10
CA LEU A 183 10.30 13.50 -16.43
C LEU A 183 8.90 12.93 -16.68
N ASP A 184 8.35 12.16 -15.74
CA ASP A 184 7.03 11.54 -15.85
C ASP A 184 5.91 12.57 -15.94
N ALA A 185 5.98 13.62 -15.12
CA ALA A 185 5.07 14.75 -15.17
C ALA A 185 5.26 15.58 -16.45
N GLY A 186 6.47 15.61 -17.02
CA GLY A 186 6.81 16.40 -18.19
C GLY A 186 6.80 17.91 -17.90
N VAL A 187 7.45 18.33 -16.80
CA VAL A 187 7.49 19.74 -16.38
C VAL A 187 8.38 20.60 -17.29
N ASN A 188 8.07 21.90 -17.39
CA ASN A 188 8.84 22.85 -18.21
C ASN A 188 10.21 23.26 -17.60
N GLU A 189 10.56 22.72 -16.43
CA GLU A 189 11.86 22.94 -15.80
C GLU A 189 12.98 22.45 -16.73
N LYS A 190 14.02 23.27 -16.88
CA LYS A 190 15.18 22.98 -17.74
C LYS A 190 16.36 22.51 -16.92
N ILE A 191 17.05 21.50 -17.43
CA ILE A 191 18.29 20.96 -16.86
C ILE A 191 19.41 21.08 -17.87
N GLN A 192 20.65 21.07 -17.37
CA GLN A 192 21.86 21.03 -18.19
C GLN A 192 22.35 19.60 -18.30
N LEU A 193 22.53 19.13 -19.53
CA LEU A 193 23.10 17.84 -19.87
C LEU A 193 24.47 18.06 -20.49
N VAL A 194 25.49 17.41 -19.94
CA VAL A 194 26.88 17.59 -20.36
C VAL A 194 27.37 16.30 -20.99
N SER A 195 28.01 16.39 -22.16
CA SER A 195 28.65 15.27 -22.82
C SER A 195 29.86 14.76 -22.01
N ARG A 196 30.25 13.50 -22.24
CA ARG A 196 31.33 12.85 -21.47
C ARG A 196 32.71 13.47 -21.69
N ASP A 197 32.93 14.06 -22.86
CA ASP A 197 34.12 14.85 -23.20
C ASP A 197 34.08 16.27 -22.60
N GLY A 198 32.94 16.70 -22.06
CA GLY A 198 32.72 18.03 -21.52
C GLY A 198 32.59 19.14 -22.58
N GLU A 199 32.64 18.80 -23.87
CA GLU A 199 32.65 19.80 -24.95
C GLU A 199 31.26 20.34 -25.29
N ASN A 200 30.21 19.53 -25.08
CA ASN A 200 28.83 19.89 -25.40
C ASN A 200 27.98 20.02 -24.14
N VAL A 201 27.33 21.18 -23.99
CA VAL A 201 26.35 21.44 -22.94
C VAL A 201 25.00 21.73 -23.59
N LEU A 202 24.01 20.89 -23.30
CA LEU A 202 22.65 20.99 -23.84
C LEU A 202 21.69 21.37 -22.72
N VAL A 203 20.88 22.40 -22.96
CA VAL A 203 19.82 22.82 -22.04
C VAL A 203 18.48 22.31 -22.56
N VAL A 204 17.85 21.42 -21.82
CA VAL A 204 16.62 20.73 -22.25
C VAL A 204 15.57 20.72 -21.13
N SER A 205 14.29 20.82 -21.48
CA SER A 205 13.21 20.69 -20.50
C SER A 205 12.85 19.23 -20.22
N TYR A 206 12.29 18.94 -19.05
CA TYR A 206 11.72 17.60 -18.79
C TYR A 206 10.56 17.27 -19.74
N THR A 207 9.80 18.27 -20.23
CA THR A 207 8.79 18.09 -21.28
C THR A 207 9.41 17.57 -22.59
N ASP A 208 10.52 18.17 -23.03
CA ASP A 208 11.22 17.74 -24.25
C ASP A 208 11.82 16.34 -24.07
N LEU A 209 12.43 16.06 -22.92
CA LEU A 209 12.97 14.72 -22.59
C LEU A 209 11.89 13.65 -22.57
N ARG A 210 10.71 13.95 -22.01
CA ARG A 210 9.57 13.04 -22.02
C ARG A 210 9.13 12.73 -23.45
N ARG A 211 9.05 13.75 -24.30
CA ARG A 211 8.74 13.57 -25.73
C ARG A 211 9.78 12.69 -26.41
N CYS A 212 11.07 12.93 -26.18
CA CYS A 212 12.16 12.11 -26.70
C CYS A 212 12.02 10.64 -26.28
N LEU A 213 11.71 10.39 -25.00
CA LEU A 213 11.53 9.05 -24.44
C LEU A 213 10.37 8.31 -25.12
N GLU A 214 9.19 8.94 -25.21
CA GLU A 214 8.00 8.31 -25.80
C GLU A 214 8.17 8.07 -27.31
N ASN A 215 8.77 9.02 -28.03
CA ASN A 215 9.07 8.87 -29.46
C ASN A 215 10.04 7.71 -29.71
N ALA A 216 11.17 7.70 -29.00
CA ALA A 216 12.19 6.67 -29.17
C ALA A 216 11.67 5.27 -28.78
N PHE A 217 10.85 5.18 -27.73
CA PHE A 217 10.21 3.93 -27.33
C PHE A 217 9.20 3.45 -28.39
N SER A 218 8.36 4.35 -28.89
CA SER A 218 7.34 4.03 -29.90
C SER A 218 7.96 3.60 -31.23
N GLU A 219 9.04 4.26 -31.65
CA GLU A 219 9.79 3.86 -32.86
C GLU A 219 10.35 2.44 -32.73
N LEU A 220 10.82 2.07 -31.53
CA LEU A 220 11.35 0.75 -31.26
C LEU A 220 10.26 -0.33 -31.29
N GLN A 221 9.07 -0.03 -30.77
CA GLN A 221 7.92 -0.94 -30.77
C GLN A 221 7.37 -1.18 -32.18
N ASN A 222 7.38 -0.16 -33.03
CA ASN A 222 6.82 -0.20 -34.37
C ASN A 222 7.84 -0.59 -35.45
N ARG A 223 9.09 -0.90 -35.06
CA ARG A 223 10.16 -1.22 -36.01
C ARG A 223 9.84 -2.53 -36.76
N PRO A 224 9.95 -2.56 -38.10
CA PRO A 224 9.78 -3.79 -38.85
C PRO A 224 10.88 -4.80 -38.48
N PRO A 225 10.61 -6.11 -38.62
CA PRO A 225 11.56 -7.15 -38.26
C PRO A 225 12.87 -6.98 -39.04
N SER A 226 13.96 -6.79 -38.30
CA SER A 226 15.33 -6.78 -38.82
C SER A 226 15.92 -8.20 -38.79
N ILE A 227 16.98 -8.42 -39.57
CA ILE A 227 17.77 -9.66 -39.52
C ILE A 227 18.18 -9.89 -38.05
N PRO A 228 17.96 -11.10 -37.49
CA PRO A 228 18.28 -11.37 -36.09
C PRO A 228 19.75 -11.08 -35.81
N ASN A 229 20.03 -10.19 -34.85
CA ASN A 229 21.38 -9.99 -34.38
C ASN A 229 21.77 -11.18 -33.49
N THR A 230 22.83 -11.91 -33.85
CA THR A 230 23.30 -13.11 -33.15
C THR A 230 23.83 -12.82 -31.74
N LEU A 231 24.04 -11.55 -31.41
CA LEU A 231 24.52 -11.09 -30.09
C LEU A 231 23.39 -10.78 -29.10
N LEU A 232 22.11 -10.81 -29.53
CA LEU A 232 20.98 -10.58 -28.65
C LEU A 232 20.17 -11.86 -28.40
N PRO A 233 19.59 -12.02 -27.20
CA PRO A 233 18.72 -13.15 -26.91
C PRO A 233 17.49 -13.11 -27.83
N VAL A 234 17.32 -14.15 -28.65
CA VAL A 234 16.13 -14.32 -29.50
C VAL A 234 15.01 -14.92 -28.66
N VAL A 235 13.96 -14.14 -28.41
CA VAL A 235 12.75 -14.62 -27.74
C VAL A 235 11.84 -15.26 -28.79
N GLY A 236 11.74 -16.59 -28.79
CA GLY A 236 10.79 -17.35 -29.60
C GLY A 236 9.40 -17.35 -28.96
N ARG A 237 8.34 -17.42 -29.79
CA ARG A 237 6.95 -17.55 -29.31
C ARG A 237 6.86 -18.77 -28.38
N LEU A 238 6.40 -18.56 -27.14
CA LEU A 238 5.86 -19.63 -26.29
C LEU A 238 4.67 -20.29 -26.97
#